data_AF-A0A1Q8TBL5-F1
#
_entry.id   AF-A0A1Q8TBL5-F1
#
_cell.length_a   1.000
_cell.length_b   1.000
_cell.length_c   1.000
_cell.angle_alpha   90.00
_cell.angle_beta   90.00
_cell.angle_gamma   90.00
#
_symmetry.space_group_name_H-M   'P 1'
#
loop_
_entity.id
_entity.type
_entity.pdbx_description
1 polymer ?
#
loop_
_entity_poly.entity_id
_entity_poly.type
_entity_poly.pdbx_seq_one_letter_code
_entity_poly.pdbx_strand_id
1 'polypeptide(L)'
;MKLCKILSSELPEIDNLVKECVNSGQWMLFKSRSFSRSSQVSVFYLKAGEDILELDERGRVVSELRSPRVDIELDEIVYFSDLPQPDSLSNLALSYT
;
A
#
# COMPACT_ATOMS: atom_id res chain seq x y z
N MET A 1 6.77 -2.66 11.45
CA MET A 1 6.58 -1.84 10.25
C MET A 1 7.86 -1.81 9.44
N LYS A 2 7.84 -2.35 8.22
CA LYS A 2 8.95 -2.36 7.26
C LYS A 2 8.56 -1.54 6.03
N LEU A 3 9.53 -0.86 5.41
CA LEU A 3 9.33 -0.17 4.14
C LEU A 3 9.80 -1.08 3.00
N CYS A 4 8.90 -1.30 2.05
CA CYS A 4 9.13 -2.09 0.85
C CYS A 4 8.98 -1.20 -0.38
N LYS A 5 9.92 -1.31 -1.31
CA LYS A 5 9.88 -0.58 -2.58
C LYS A 5 9.72 -1.59 -3.71
N ILE A 6 8.72 -1.40 -4.56
CA ILE A 6 8.40 -2.24 -5.71
C ILE A 6 8.47 -1.41 -6.99
N LEU A 7 8.41 -2.04 -8.16
CA LEU A 7 8.24 -1.32 -9.43
C LEU A 7 6.75 -1.05 -9.69
N SER A 8 6.40 0.06 -10.30
CA SER A 8 5.03 0.38 -10.72
C SER A 8 4.43 -0.67 -11.68
N SER A 9 5.30 -1.38 -12.39
CA SER A 9 4.96 -2.50 -13.28
C SER A 9 4.60 -3.79 -12.56
N GLU A 10 4.93 -3.92 -11.26
CA GLU A 10 4.51 -5.08 -10.45
C GLU A 10 3.02 -5.02 -10.08
N LEU A 11 2.44 -3.81 -10.05
CA LEU A 11 0.99 -3.60 -9.88
C LEU A 11 0.42 -2.91 -11.12
N PRO A 12 0.40 -3.58 -12.28
CA PRO A 12 0.05 -2.95 -13.56
C PRO A 12 -1.43 -2.55 -13.63
N GLU A 13 -2.28 -3.14 -12.81
CA GLU A 13 -3.73 -2.90 -12.83
C GLU A 13 -4.14 -1.70 -11.96
N ILE A 14 -3.21 -1.15 -11.17
CA ILE A 14 -3.42 0.10 -10.45
C ILE A 14 -3.20 1.27 -11.42
N ASP A 15 -4.13 2.22 -11.41
CA ASP A 15 -4.03 3.44 -12.20
C ASP A 15 -2.82 4.31 -11.77
N ASN A 16 -2.20 5.00 -12.72
CA ASN A 16 -1.02 5.82 -12.46
C ASN A 16 -1.27 6.91 -11.41
N LEU A 17 -2.45 7.53 -11.39
CA LEU A 17 -2.82 8.54 -10.39
C LEU A 17 -2.84 7.95 -8.99
N VAL A 18 -3.32 6.71 -8.85
CA VAL A 18 -3.33 6.00 -7.57
C VAL A 18 -1.91 5.73 -7.10
N LYS A 19 -1.02 5.31 -8.01
CA LYS A 19 0.39 5.07 -7.68
C LYS A 19 1.12 6.36 -7.27
N GLU A 20 0.82 7.47 -7.94
CA GLU A 20 1.32 8.79 -7.58
C GLU A 20 0.80 9.24 -6.21
N CYS A 21 -0.48 9.02 -5.89
CA CYS A 21 -1.05 9.30 -4.56
C CYS A 21 -0.41 8.45 -3.45
N VAL A 22 -0.06 7.20 -3.75
CA VAL A 22 0.70 6.34 -2.80
C VAL A 22 2.10 6.92 -2.58
N ASN A 23 2.80 7.28 -3.65
CA ASN A 23 4.16 7.80 -3.56
C ASN A 23 4.26 9.21 -2.97
N SER A 24 3.22 10.02 -3.10
CA SER A 24 3.11 11.32 -2.44
C SER A 24 2.74 11.22 -0.95
N GLY A 25 2.41 10.01 -0.48
CA GLY A 25 1.98 9.76 0.90
C GLY A 25 0.55 10.17 1.20
N GLN A 26 -0.24 10.54 0.18
CA GLN A 26 -1.67 10.83 0.35
C GLN A 26 -2.46 9.55 0.65
N TRP A 27 -2.15 8.48 -0.05
CA TRP A 27 -2.74 7.15 0.15
C TRP A 27 -1.68 6.17 0.64
N MET A 28 -2.09 5.08 1.27
CA MET A 28 -1.16 4.11 1.85
C MET A 28 -1.40 2.73 1.28
N LEU A 29 -0.40 2.21 0.57
CA LEU A 29 -0.36 0.82 0.13
C LEU A 29 0.45 0.00 1.15
N PHE A 30 -0.10 -1.11 1.63
CA PHE A 30 0.55 -1.93 2.65
C PHE A 30 0.20 -3.40 2.52
N LYS A 31 0.96 -4.25 3.21
CA LYS A 31 0.67 -5.67 3.43
C LYS A 31 0.43 -5.89 4.92
N SER A 32 -0.52 -6.75 5.25
CA SER A 32 -0.81 -7.15 6.62
C SER A 32 -0.99 -8.66 6.67
N ARG A 33 -0.32 -9.31 7.62
CA ARG A 33 -0.47 -10.76 7.86
C ARG A 33 -1.77 -11.07 8.61
N SER A 34 -2.25 -10.11 9.40
CA SER A 34 -3.43 -10.24 10.26
C SER A 34 -4.77 -10.17 9.48
N PHE A 35 -4.74 -9.69 8.24
CA PHE A 35 -5.93 -9.56 7.39
C PHE A 35 -6.13 -10.73 6.42
N SER A 36 -5.29 -11.76 6.49
CA SER A 36 -5.39 -12.99 5.69
C SER A 36 -6.60 -13.84 6.12
N ARG A 37 -7.81 -13.39 5.78
CA ARG A 37 -9.04 -14.19 5.86
C ARG A 37 -9.00 -15.28 4.79
N SER A 38 -8.31 -16.38 5.09
CA SER A 38 -8.54 -17.75 4.54
C SER A 38 -8.68 -17.96 3.01
N SER A 39 -8.53 -16.93 2.19
CA SER A 39 -8.60 -16.95 0.73
C SER A 39 -7.36 -16.24 0.22
N GLN A 40 -6.50 -17.01 -0.43
CA GLN A 40 -5.14 -16.65 -0.89
C GLN A 40 -5.10 -15.55 -1.98
N VAL A 41 -6.12 -14.70 -2.09
CA VAL A 41 -6.29 -13.81 -3.23
C VAL A 41 -5.77 -12.40 -2.93
N SER A 42 -5.95 -11.90 -1.70
CA SER A 42 -5.55 -10.54 -1.32
C SER A 42 -4.09 -10.52 -0.83
N VAL A 43 -3.21 -9.82 -1.55
CA VAL A 43 -1.77 -9.69 -1.22
C VAL A 43 -1.41 -8.28 -0.77
N PHE A 44 -2.17 -7.28 -1.23
CA PHE A 44 -1.94 -5.88 -0.91
C PHE A 44 -3.24 -5.21 -0.43
N TYR A 45 -3.10 -4.14 0.33
CA TYR A 45 -4.21 -3.34 0.85
C TYR A 45 -3.92 -1.87 0.58
N LEU A 46 -4.90 -1.15 0.02
CA LEU A 46 -4.81 0.27 -0.26
C LEU A 46 -5.78 1.03 0.64
N LYS A 47 -5.23 1.83 1.56
CA LYS A 47 -6.01 2.76 2.38
C LYS A 47 -6.09 4.12 1.71
N ALA A 48 -7.30 4.52 1.36
CA ALA A 48 -7.64 5.81 0.77
C ALA A 48 -8.61 6.53 1.72
N GLY A 49 -8.07 7.25 2.70
CA GLY A 49 -8.87 7.89 3.74
C GLY A 49 -9.46 6.87 4.73
N GLU A 50 -10.80 6.78 4.78
CA GLU A 50 -11.53 5.87 5.66
C GLU A 50 -11.82 4.50 5.04
N ASP A 51 -11.61 4.38 3.73
CA ASP A 51 -11.86 3.15 2.98
C ASP A 51 -10.56 2.37 2.78
N ILE A 52 -10.70 1.03 2.78
CA ILE A 52 -9.60 0.12 2.51
C ILE A 52 -9.99 -0.84 1.40
N LEU A 53 -9.21 -0.84 0.34
CA LEU A 53 -9.37 -1.71 -0.82
C LEU A 53 -8.42 -2.89 -0.67
N GLU A 54 -8.95 -4.10 -0.75
CA GLU A 54 -8.14 -5.32 -0.85
C GLU A 54 -7.75 -5.53 -2.31
N LEU A 55 -6.46 -5.74 -2.54
CA LEU A 55 -5.88 -5.90 -3.87
C LEU A 55 -5.21 -7.26 -4.02
N ASP A 56 -5.35 -7.84 -5.21
CA ASP A 56 -4.58 -9.03 -5.60
C ASP A 56 -3.10 -8.71 -5.87
N GLU A 57 -2.33 -9.74 -6.23
CA GLU A 57 -0.91 -9.62 -6.55
C GLU A 57 -0.58 -8.70 -7.74
N ARG A 58 -1.55 -8.41 -8.62
CA ARG A 58 -1.39 -7.52 -9.79
C ARG A 58 -1.99 -6.14 -9.53
N GLY A 59 -2.63 -5.93 -8.37
CA GLY A 59 -3.22 -4.66 -7.96
C GLY A 59 -4.69 -4.49 -8.34
N ARG A 60 -5.40 -5.57 -8.68
CA ARG A 60 -6.85 -5.51 -8.94
C ARG A 60 -7.62 -5.48 -7.63
N VAL A 61 -8.66 -4.66 -7.56
CA VAL A 61 -9.56 -4.62 -6.41
C VAL A 61 -10.36 -5.92 -6.35
N VAL A 62 -10.16 -6.67 -5.27
CA VAL A 62 -10.86 -7.94 -4.98
C VAL A 62 -12.03 -7.68 -4.04
N SER A 63 -11.87 -6.75 -3.10
CA SER A 63 -12.87 -6.43 -2.08
C SER A 63 -12.69 -5.00 -1.56
N GLU A 64 -13.76 -4.43 -1.02
CA GLU A 64 -13.76 -3.09 -0.41
C GLU A 64 -14.28 -3.17 1.02
N LEU A 65 -13.51 -2.67 1.97
CA LEU A 65 -13.88 -2.58 3.38
C LEU A 65 -14.20 -1.13 3.68
N ARG A 66 -15.48 -0.85 3.85
CA ARG A 66 -15.95 0.46 4.31
C ARG A 66 -15.94 0.50 5.83
N SER A 67 -15.30 1.51 6.40
CA SER A 67 -15.22 1.74 7.86
C SER A 67 -14.74 0.52 8.66
N PRO A 68 -13.53 0.00 8.39
CA PRO A 68 -13.01 -1.14 9.12
C PRO A 68 -12.87 -0.75 10.61
N ARG A 69 -13.71 -1.34 11.47
CA ARG A 69 -13.57 -1.26 12.95
C ARG A 69 -12.37 -2.05 13.48
N VAL A 70 -11.53 -2.54 12.57
CA VAL A 70 -10.43 -3.45 12.87
C VAL A 70 -9.16 -2.62 12.97
N ASP A 71 -8.43 -2.80 14.07
CA ASP A 71 -7.07 -2.32 14.23
C ASP A 71 -6.20 -3.08 13.23
N ILE A 72 -5.82 -2.42 12.13
CA ILE A 72 -5.06 -3.06 11.07
C ILE A 72 -3.59 -2.93 11.42
N GLU A 73 -2.98 -4.08 11.73
CA GLU A 73 -1.55 -4.16 11.91
C GLU A 73 -0.85 -3.93 10.58
N LEU A 74 -0.21 -2.76 10.46
CA LEU A 74 0.62 -2.36 9.32
C LEU A 74 2.00 -3.02 9.44
N ASP A 75 2.12 -4.23 8.88
CA ASP A 75 3.39 -4.95 8.86
C ASP A 75 4.40 -4.31 7.90
N GLU A 76 3.96 -4.06 6.65
CA GLU A 76 4.82 -3.58 5.56
C GLU A 76 4.13 -2.47 4.76
N ILE A 77 4.76 -1.30 4.61
CA ILE A 77 4.29 -0.22 3.74
C ILE A 77 5.03 -0.32 2.40
N VAL A 78 4.30 -0.16 1.31
CA VAL A 78 4.78 -0.34 -0.06
C VAL A 78 4.80 1.01 -0.78
N TYR A 79 5.94 1.33 -1.41
CA TYR A 79 6.13 2.48 -2.29
C TYR A 79 6.61 2.03 -3.67
N PHE A 80 6.34 2.83 -4.69
CA PHE A 80 6.85 2.62 -6.04
C PHE A 80 8.23 3.29 -6.19
N SER A 81 9.24 2.49 -6.50
CA SER A 81 10.64 2.94 -6.60
C SER A 81 10.94 3.80 -7.84
N ASP A 82 10.11 3.66 -8.87
CA ASP A 82 10.23 4.27 -10.19
C ASP A 82 9.34 5.50 -10.37
N LEU A 83 8.57 5.87 -9.35
CA LEU A 83 7.75 7.09 -9.33
C LEU A 83 8.37 8.16 -8.42
N PRO A 84 8.15 9.45 -8.72
CA PRO A 84 8.66 10.54 -7.89
C PRO A 84 8.12 10.42 -6.47
N GLN A 85 8.96 10.69 -5.48
CA GLN A 85 8.61 10.75 -4.06
C GLN A 85 8.99 12.14 -3.55
N PRO A 86 8.22 12.75 -2.64
CA PRO A 86 8.58 14.04 -2.06
C PRO A 86 9.94 13.92 -1.33
N ASP A 87 10.83 14.91 -1.53
CA ASP A 87 12.18 14.96 -0.95
C ASP A 87 12.18 14.84 0.59
N SER A 88 11.06 15.22 1.20
CA SER A 88 10.79 15.04 2.62
C SER A 88 9.73 13.95 2.81
N LEU A 89 10.12 12.69 2.66
CA LEU A 89 9.49 11.63 3.43
C LEU A 89 9.97 11.83 4.88
N SER A 90 9.44 12.83 5.60
CA SER A 90 9.83 13.12 6.99
C SER A 90 9.56 11.96 7.97
N ASN A 91 8.97 10.85 7.49
CA ASN A 91 8.83 9.57 8.19
C ASN A 91 9.94 8.54 7.85
N LEU A 92 10.87 8.88 6.96
CA LEU A 92 12.06 8.11 6.59
C LEU A 92 13.31 8.68 7.28
N ALA A 93 13.16 9.06 8.56
CA ALA A 93 14.29 9.16 9.46
C ALA A 93 14.74 7.73 9.86
N LEU A 94 15.28 6.98 8.90
CA LEU A 94 16.24 5.95 9.18
C LEU A 94 17.55 6.36 8.51
N SER A 95 18.25 7.22 9.26
CA SER A 95 19.68 7.45 9.12
C SER A 95 20.40 6.12 8.94
N TYR A 96 21.14 5.96 7.85
CA TYR A 96 22.41 5.24 7.91
C TYR A 96 23.41 5.95 6.99
N THR A 97 24.49 6.36 7.65
CA THR A 97 25.79 6.89 7.22
C THR A 97 26.30 6.46 5.86
#